data_AF-A0A9W4S337-F1
#
_entry.id   AF-A0A9W4S337-F1
#
_cell.length_a   1.000
_cell.length_b   1.000
_cell.length_c   1.000
_cell.angle_alpha   90.00
_cell.angle_beta   90.00
_cell.angle_gamma   90.00
#
_symmetry.space_group_name_H-M   'P 1'
#
loop_
_entity.id
_entity.type
_entity.pdbx_description
1 polymer ?
#
loop_
_entity_poly.entity_id
_entity_poly.type
_entity_poly.pdbx_seq_one_letter_code
_entity_poly.pdbx_strand_id
1 'polypeptide(L)'
;SPVFQKFPLHPAPLALNDHFLDPGFLLNSFHSVYIQPGEAPQMLHHDDGFVTVPRPHRPFGTGVMVAIDDFTPTNGATVVIPGSHKWGDKDHDRAPRREDAVPVVMSRGSAVFFVGTLWHGGGQNTSDRERRSMTVQYCQPWIRPLENQILAVDWDKLDGMPRRLVDMLGYGVGSPFIGYADGIHPWKVAQRRIREQKELRAGSRQGRLTGSGFKTCSTIRRSIIVIAPLILAFVLYIRLTVILVVVVVVIVVISAV
;
A
#
# COMPACT_ATOMS: atom_id res chain seq x y z
N SER A 1 -6.70 7.69 -15.10
CA SER A 1 -6.57 7.63 -16.57
C SER A 1 -5.88 6.32 -16.96
N PRO A 2 -6.28 5.64 -18.05
CA PRO A 2 -5.67 4.38 -18.49
C PRO A 2 -4.15 4.46 -18.73
N VAL A 3 -3.63 5.64 -19.10
CA VAL A 3 -2.17 5.83 -19.27
C VAL A 3 -1.40 5.57 -17.99
N PHE A 4 -1.96 5.97 -16.83
CA PHE A 4 -1.31 5.83 -15.53
C PHE A 4 -1.23 4.36 -15.08
N GLN A 5 -2.12 3.49 -15.57
CA GLN A 5 -2.08 2.05 -15.26
C GLN A 5 -0.84 1.36 -15.84
N LYS A 6 -0.19 1.95 -16.86
CA LYS A 6 1.00 1.39 -17.50
C LYS A 6 2.25 1.49 -16.64
N PHE A 7 2.35 2.51 -15.79
CA PHE A 7 3.52 2.73 -14.92
C PHE A 7 3.70 1.62 -13.88
N PRO A 8 2.69 1.27 -13.06
CA PRO A 8 2.82 0.17 -12.11
C PRO A 8 2.93 -1.20 -12.78
N LEU A 9 2.62 -1.30 -14.07
CA LEU A 9 2.67 -2.54 -14.85
C LEU A 9 3.88 -2.62 -15.79
N HIS A 10 4.82 -1.68 -15.72
CA HIS A 10 5.95 -1.68 -16.63
C HIS A 10 6.82 -2.94 -16.39
N PRO A 11 7.22 -3.70 -17.43
CA PRO A 11 7.91 -4.99 -17.25
C PRO A 11 9.22 -4.90 -16.46
N ALA A 12 10.02 -3.85 -16.70
CA ALA A 12 11.32 -3.68 -16.05
C ALA A 12 11.24 -3.57 -14.51
N PRO A 13 10.45 -2.67 -13.91
CA PRO A 13 10.31 -2.62 -12.46
C PRO A 13 9.58 -3.85 -11.88
N LEU A 14 8.65 -4.47 -12.62
CA LEU A 14 8.02 -5.71 -12.17
C LEU A 14 9.05 -6.84 -12.04
N ALA A 15 9.97 -6.99 -12.99
CA ALA A 15 11.03 -8.00 -12.92
C ALA A 15 11.98 -7.76 -11.73
N LEU A 16 12.29 -6.50 -11.42
CA LEU A 16 13.07 -6.16 -10.22
C LEU A 16 12.29 -6.44 -8.93
N ASN A 17 10.98 -6.16 -8.92
CA ASN A 17 10.13 -6.46 -7.78
C ASN A 17 9.98 -7.96 -7.56
N ASP A 18 9.93 -8.78 -8.61
CA ASP A 18 9.91 -10.25 -8.50
C ASP A 18 11.20 -10.79 -7.84
N HIS A 19 12.29 -10.01 -7.82
CA HIS A 19 13.52 -10.35 -7.09
C HIS A 19 13.50 -9.85 -5.64
N PHE A 20 13.09 -8.60 -5.40
CA PHE A 20 13.19 -7.98 -4.06
C PHE A 20 12.00 -8.26 -3.16
N LEU A 21 10.80 -8.38 -3.71
CA LEU A 21 9.54 -8.53 -3.01
C LEU A 21 8.98 -9.93 -3.18
N ASP A 22 8.19 -10.37 -2.20
CA ASP A 22 7.56 -11.68 -2.24
C ASP A 22 6.38 -11.69 -3.24
N PRO A 23 5.99 -12.86 -3.77
CA PRO A 23 4.87 -12.96 -4.71
C PRO A 23 3.58 -12.34 -4.17
N GLY A 24 2.91 -11.55 -5.00
CA GLY A 24 1.69 -10.83 -4.62
C GLY A 24 1.93 -9.47 -3.98
N PHE A 25 3.12 -8.89 -4.11
CA PHE A 25 3.42 -7.52 -3.68
C PHE A 25 2.34 -6.52 -4.11
N LEU A 26 2.16 -5.48 -3.31
CA LEU A 26 1.09 -4.50 -3.47
C LEU A 26 1.62 -3.19 -4.05
N LEU A 27 0.73 -2.43 -4.69
CA LEU A 27 0.95 -1.02 -4.97
C LEU A 27 0.86 -0.26 -3.63
N ASN A 28 1.97 0.32 -3.22
CA ASN A 28 2.10 0.99 -1.93
C ASN A 28 1.58 2.44 -2.00
N SER A 29 2.05 3.18 -3.01
CA SER A 29 1.59 4.54 -3.31
C SER A 29 1.88 4.87 -4.77
N PHE A 30 1.13 5.82 -5.33
CA PHE A 30 1.42 6.36 -6.66
C PHE A 30 1.16 7.86 -6.70
N HIS A 31 2.22 8.65 -6.75
CA HIS A 31 2.12 10.10 -6.64
C HIS A 31 3.08 10.82 -7.58
N SER A 32 2.78 12.09 -7.85
CA SER A 32 3.67 13.01 -8.53
C SER A 32 4.43 13.87 -7.52
N VAL A 33 5.70 14.13 -7.80
CA VAL A 33 6.55 15.03 -7.01
C VAL A 33 6.91 16.24 -7.87
N TYR A 34 6.69 17.43 -7.32
CA TYR A 34 7.02 18.71 -7.92
C TYR A 34 8.01 19.41 -6.99
N ILE A 35 9.23 19.68 -7.47
CA ILE A 35 10.19 20.50 -6.71
C ILE A 35 10.21 21.90 -7.33
N GLN A 36 9.77 22.89 -6.57
CA GLN A 36 9.63 24.28 -7.01
C GLN A 36 10.99 25.02 -7.04
N PRO A 37 11.12 26.10 -7.83
CA PRO A 37 12.29 26.96 -7.79
C PRO A 37 12.57 27.45 -6.35
N GLY A 38 13.83 27.32 -5.91
CA GLY A 38 14.25 27.71 -4.56
C GLY A 38 13.91 26.73 -3.45
N GLU A 39 13.23 25.61 -3.73
CA GLU A 39 12.85 24.63 -2.72
C GLU A 39 14.08 23.98 -2.07
N ALA A 40 14.06 23.93 -0.73
CA ALA A 40 15.12 23.38 0.09
C ALA A 40 15.27 21.87 -0.13
N PRO A 41 16.49 21.31 0.05
CA PRO A 41 16.66 19.87 -0.05
C PRO A 41 15.87 19.15 1.05
N GLN A 42 15.30 17.99 0.72
CA GLN A 42 14.68 17.13 1.72
C GLN A 42 15.74 16.56 2.68
N MET A 43 15.33 16.28 3.91
CA MET A 43 16.13 15.45 4.81
C MET A 43 16.37 14.08 4.15
N LEU A 44 17.59 13.56 4.30
CA LEU A 44 17.89 12.21 3.86
C LEU A 44 17.07 11.23 4.70
N HIS A 45 16.45 10.28 4.00
CA HIS A 45 15.61 9.25 4.58
C HIS A 45 15.74 7.96 3.76
N HIS A 46 15.17 6.89 4.27
CA HIS A 46 14.89 5.69 3.52
C HIS A 46 13.41 5.34 3.73
N ASP A 47 12.76 4.76 2.72
CA ASP A 47 11.32 4.53 2.75
C ASP A 47 10.90 3.52 3.82
N ASP A 48 11.81 2.65 4.25
CA ASP A 48 11.56 1.72 5.36
C ASP A 48 11.69 2.39 6.76
N GLY A 49 11.94 3.70 6.84
CA GLY A 49 12.30 4.42 8.08
C GLY A 49 11.24 4.43 9.18
N PHE A 50 10.00 4.09 8.86
CA PHE A 50 8.93 3.92 9.85
C PHE A 50 8.85 2.49 10.42
N VAL A 51 9.64 1.55 9.91
CA VAL A 51 9.63 0.15 10.34
C VAL A 51 10.66 -0.07 11.44
N THR A 52 10.27 -0.73 12.53
CA THR A 52 11.12 -0.96 13.71
C THR A 52 11.92 -2.26 13.64
N VAL A 53 12.04 -2.86 12.45
CA VAL A 53 12.84 -4.08 12.26
C VAL A 53 14.30 -3.66 12.09
N PRO A 54 15.24 -4.22 12.89
CA PRO A 54 16.62 -3.78 12.82
C PRO A 54 17.27 -4.03 11.46
N ARG A 55 18.09 -3.09 11.02
CA ARG A 55 18.91 -3.22 9.80
C ARG A 55 20.26 -3.89 10.10
N PRO A 56 20.86 -4.61 9.12
CA PRO A 56 20.38 -4.77 7.75
C PRO A 56 19.25 -5.81 7.66
N HIS A 57 18.27 -5.54 6.80
CA HIS A 57 17.19 -6.47 6.48
C HIS A 57 16.86 -6.41 4.99
N ARG A 58 16.11 -7.40 4.49
CA ARG A 58 15.53 -7.34 3.13
C ARG A 58 14.57 -6.14 3.04
N PRO A 59 14.47 -5.45 1.89
CA PRO A 59 13.61 -4.28 1.78
C PRO A 59 12.13 -4.63 1.93
N PHE A 60 11.39 -3.73 2.58
CA PHE A 60 9.94 -3.86 2.77
C PHE A 60 9.13 -3.17 1.67
N GLY A 61 9.76 -2.26 0.94
CA GLY A 61 9.21 -1.71 -0.28
C GLY A 61 10.28 -1.41 -1.33
N THR A 62 9.79 -1.01 -2.49
CA THR A 62 10.60 -0.54 -3.61
C THR A 62 9.96 0.70 -4.21
N GLY A 63 10.77 1.54 -4.84
CA GLY A 63 10.35 2.76 -5.51
C GLY A 63 10.88 2.80 -6.94
N VAL A 64 10.04 3.30 -7.84
CA VAL A 64 10.40 3.66 -9.20
C VAL A 64 10.05 5.12 -9.40
N MET A 65 11.05 5.95 -9.64
CA MET A 65 10.84 7.35 -9.96
C MET A 65 11.07 7.57 -11.44
N VAL A 66 10.05 8.08 -12.14
CA VAL A 66 10.08 8.42 -13.56
C VAL A 66 10.26 9.92 -13.73
N ALA A 67 11.25 10.30 -14.53
CA ALA A 67 11.55 11.67 -14.89
C ALA A 67 10.46 12.20 -15.85
N ILE A 68 9.65 13.17 -15.39
CA ILE A 68 8.73 13.91 -16.27
C ILE A 68 9.43 15.12 -16.89
N ASP A 69 10.39 15.71 -16.18
CA ASP A 69 11.38 16.65 -16.70
C ASP A 69 12.79 16.07 -16.55
N ASP A 70 13.79 16.66 -17.21
CA ASP A 70 15.18 16.28 -17.00
C ASP A 70 15.56 16.45 -15.53
N PHE A 71 16.31 15.49 -14.99
CA PHE A 71 16.92 15.57 -13.67
C PHE A 71 18.35 16.05 -13.86
N THR A 72 18.69 17.17 -13.24
CA THR A 72 20.00 17.80 -13.33
C THR A 72 20.54 18.05 -11.92
N PRO A 73 21.86 18.30 -11.76
CA PRO A 73 22.43 18.61 -10.45
C PRO A 73 21.83 19.84 -9.75
N THR A 74 21.19 20.75 -10.50
CA THR A 74 20.74 22.05 -9.99
C THR A 74 19.21 22.18 -9.86
N ASN A 75 18.42 21.37 -10.56
CA ASN A 75 16.95 21.46 -10.50
C ASN A 75 16.32 20.52 -9.47
N GLY A 76 17.09 20.16 -8.44
CA GLY A 76 16.63 19.35 -7.35
C GLY A 76 16.52 17.87 -7.66
N ALA A 77 17.27 17.29 -8.60
CA ALA A 77 17.31 15.85 -8.82
C ALA A 77 17.43 15.07 -7.50
N THR A 78 16.72 13.95 -7.39
CA THR A 78 16.82 13.06 -6.23
C THR A 78 18.29 12.68 -6.00
N VAL A 79 18.74 12.80 -4.76
CA VAL A 79 20.08 12.38 -4.36
C VAL A 79 20.00 11.03 -3.66
N VAL A 80 21.04 10.23 -3.79
CA VAL A 80 21.17 8.91 -3.13
C VAL A 80 22.54 8.79 -2.50
N ILE A 81 22.66 8.06 -1.40
CA ILE A 81 23.97 7.62 -0.90
C ILE A 81 24.24 6.22 -1.44
N PRO A 82 25.21 6.03 -2.37
CA PRO A 82 25.50 4.73 -2.94
C PRO A 82 25.89 3.70 -1.87
N GLY A 83 25.42 2.45 -2.02
CA GLY A 83 25.70 1.36 -1.07
C GLY A 83 24.94 1.41 0.26
N SER A 84 24.26 2.52 0.57
CA SER A 84 23.60 2.74 1.87
C SER A 84 22.42 1.81 2.18
N HIS A 85 21.91 1.10 1.17
CA HIS A 85 20.92 0.04 1.33
C HIS A 85 21.43 -1.17 2.12
N LYS A 86 22.76 -1.30 2.30
CA LYS A 86 23.41 -2.38 3.06
C LYS A 86 23.74 -1.99 4.50
N TRP A 87 23.58 -0.73 4.88
CA TRP A 87 23.95 -0.26 6.21
C TRP A 87 23.03 -0.88 7.27
N GLY A 88 23.64 -1.41 8.34
CA GLY A 88 22.96 -1.81 9.56
C GLY A 88 22.79 -0.67 10.55
N ASP A 89 21.91 -0.84 11.54
CA ASP A 89 21.65 0.20 12.55
C ASP A 89 22.87 0.51 13.44
N LYS A 90 23.74 -0.50 13.60
CA LYS A 90 24.96 -0.42 14.42
C LYS A 90 26.24 -0.22 13.62
N ASP A 91 26.19 -0.42 12.30
CA ASP A 91 27.35 -0.31 11.42
C ASP A 91 27.63 1.15 11.00
N HIS A 92 26.81 2.09 11.48
CA HIS A 92 26.87 3.48 11.07
C HIS A 92 26.94 4.38 12.32
N ASP A 93 28.15 4.57 12.85
CA ASP A 93 28.45 5.52 13.94
C ASP A 93 28.15 6.99 13.58
N ARG A 94 27.81 7.27 12.32
CA ARG A 94 27.61 8.63 11.79
C ARG A 94 26.18 8.79 11.29
N ALA A 95 25.53 9.93 11.49
CA ALA A 95 24.28 10.20 10.78
C ALA A 95 24.53 10.24 9.25
N PRO A 96 23.56 9.91 8.38
CA PRO A 96 23.70 10.08 6.94
C PRO A 96 24.02 11.55 6.62
N ARG A 97 25.13 11.79 5.93
CA ARG A 97 25.56 13.15 5.58
C ARG A 97 25.21 13.45 4.13
N ARG A 98 24.78 14.68 3.89
CA ARG A 98 24.43 15.14 2.54
C ARG A 98 25.62 15.12 1.57
N GLU A 99 26.83 15.33 2.08
CA GLU A 99 28.09 15.27 1.31
C GLU A 99 28.42 13.88 0.75
N ASP A 100 27.86 12.82 1.35
CA ASP A 100 28.02 11.45 0.86
C ASP A 100 26.99 11.11 -0.23
N ALA A 101 26.04 12.00 -0.51
CA ALA A 101 24.96 11.79 -1.47
C ALA A 101 25.30 12.36 -2.87
N VAL A 102 24.94 11.62 -3.91
CA VAL A 102 25.13 11.99 -5.31
C VAL A 102 23.79 12.19 -6.02
N PRO A 103 23.63 13.19 -6.91
CA PRO A 103 22.39 13.39 -7.67
C PRO A 103 22.21 12.30 -8.73
N VAL A 104 20.99 11.80 -8.86
CA VAL A 104 20.58 10.91 -9.96
C VAL A 104 20.19 11.78 -11.15
N VAL A 105 21.17 12.07 -12.00
CA VAL A 105 21.00 12.84 -13.24
C VAL A 105 20.48 11.92 -14.34
N MET A 106 19.36 12.28 -14.96
CA MET A 106 18.74 11.49 -16.03
C MET A 106 17.83 12.35 -16.90
N SER A 107 17.70 11.99 -18.18
CA SER A 107 16.81 12.70 -19.10
C SER A 107 15.34 12.37 -18.84
N ARG A 108 14.43 13.27 -19.23
CA ARG A 108 12.98 13.05 -19.28
C ARG A 108 12.66 11.69 -19.92
N GLY A 109 11.72 10.96 -19.32
CA GLY A 109 11.31 9.62 -19.74
C GLY A 109 12.19 8.49 -19.16
N SER A 110 13.34 8.81 -18.57
CA SER A 110 14.15 7.84 -17.83
C SER A 110 13.50 7.50 -16.49
N ALA A 111 13.89 6.38 -15.91
CA ALA A 111 13.45 5.96 -14.58
C ALA A 111 14.60 5.44 -13.74
N VAL A 112 14.53 5.68 -12.43
CA VAL A 112 15.43 5.09 -11.43
C VAL A 112 14.62 4.16 -10.52
N PHE A 113 15.16 2.96 -10.29
CA PHE A 113 14.64 1.99 -9.33
C PHE A 113 15.48 2.02 -8.06
N PHE A 114 14.85 1.96 -6.90
CA PHE A 114 15.54 1.85 -5.62
C PHE A 114 14.75 1.00 -4.63
N VAL A 115 15.47 0.38 -3.70
CA VAL A 115 14.90 -0.41 -2.60
C VAL A 115 14.65 0.48 -1.39
N GLY A 116 13.66 0.14 -0.56
CA GLY A 116 13.21 0.98 0.56
C GLY A 116 14.24 1.21 1.67
N THR A 117 15.36 0.47 1.67
CA THR A 117 16.48 0.67 2.61
C THR A 117 17.54 1.67 2.12
N LEU A 118 17.46 2.12 0.86
CA LEU A 118 18.41 3.07 0.28
C LEU A 118 18.18 4.47 0.84
N TRP A 119 19.24 5.08 1.40
CA TRP A 119 19.19 6.47 1.83
C TRP A 119 19.18 7.41 0.63
N HIS A 120 18.19 8.30 0.60
CA HIS A 120 17.94 9.22 -0.50
C HIS A 120 17.15 10.45 -0.03
N GLY A 121 16.92 11.39 -0.94
CA GLY A 121 16.01 12.52 -0.72
C GLY A 121 15.99 13.48 -1.90
N GLY A 122 15.01 14.37 -1.94
CA GLY A 122 14.94 15.46 -2.93
C GLY A 122 16.17 16.37 -2.88
N GLY A 123 16.74 16.66 -4.06
CA GLY A 123 17.76 17.69 -4.26
C GLY A 123 17.24 19.09 -3.96
N GLN A 124 18.15 20.04 -3.72
CA GLN A 124 17.77 21.45 -3.72
C GLN A 124 17.53 21.91 -5.16
N ASN A 125 16.47 22.65 -5.40
CA ASN A 125 16.24 23.27 -6.71
C ASN A 125 16.73 24.72 -6.69
N THR A 126 17.89 24.96 -7.29
CA THR A 126 18.48 26.28 -7.50
C THR A 126 18.24 26.83 -8.91
N SER A 127 17.45 26.13 -9.73
CA SER A 127 17.03 26.59 -11.05
C SER A 127 15.82 27.53 -10.99
N ASP A 128 15.44 28.08 -12.14
CA ASP A 128 14.31 28.99 -12.33
C ASP A 128 12.99 28.27 -12.69
N ARG A 129 12.98 26.93 -12.73
CA ARG A 129 11.83 26.12 -13.14
C ARG A 129 11.50 25.01 -12.16
N GLU A 130 10.24 24.61 -12.13
CA GLU A 130 9.84 23.41 -11.39
C GLU A 130 10.40 22.15 -12.06
N ARG A 131 10.65 21.11 -11.24
CA ARG A 131 11.09 19.79 -11.69
C ARG A 131 10.03 18.76 -11.32
N ARG A 132 9.47 18.07 -12.32
CA ARG A 132 8.40 17.10 -12.10
C ARG A 132 8.87 15.67 -12.26
N SER A 133 8.27 14.81 -11.46
CA SER A 133 8.45 13.36 -11.53
C SER A 133 7.22 12.63 -11.06
N MET A 134 7.17 11.35 -11.37
CA MET A 134 6.18 10.43 -10.83
C MET A 134 6.87 9.29 -10.10
N THR A 135 6.36 8.93 -8.93
CA THR A 135 6.89 7.83 -8.13
C THR A 135 5.83 6.75 -7.98
N VAL A 136 6.17 5.53 -8.40
CA VAL A 136 5.38 4.33 -8.12
C VAL A 136 6.12 3.56 -7.04
N GLN A 137 5.47 3.35 -5.90
CA GLN A 137 6.03 2.55 -4.81
C GLN A 137 5.27 1.23 -4.70
N TYR A 138 5.99 0.18 -4.32
CA TYR A 138 5.47 -1.15 -4.05
C TYR A 138 5.89 -1.59 -2.65
N CYS A 139 5.13 -2.49 -2.03
CA CYS A 139 5.46 -3.03 -0.72
C CYS A 139 5.21 -4.54 -0.67
N GLN A 140 5.82 -5.19 0.32
CA GLN A 140 5.58 -6.60 0.60
C GLN A 140 4.07 -6.90 0.77
N PRO A 141 3.60 -8.10 0.36
CA PRO A 141 2.17 -8.45 0.37
C PRO A 141 1.51 -8.43 1.75
N TRP A 142 2.32 -8.50 2.80
CA TRP A 142 1.90 -8.52 4.20
C TRP A 142 1.95 -7.14 4.87
N ILE A 143 2.31 -6.09 4.13
CA ILE A 143 2.35 -4.70 4.62
C ILE A 143 1.06 -3.97 4.25
N ARG A 144 0.57 -3.15 5.17
CA ARG A 144 -0.47 -2.16 4.88
C ARG A 144 0.11 -1.06 3.97
N PRO A 145 -0.41 -0.84 2.75
CA PRO A 145 0.04 0.23 1.87
C PRO A 145 -0.03 1.62 2.52
N LEU A 146 0.85 2.53 2.11
CA LEU A 146 0.84 3.95 2.51
C LEU A 146 -0.45 4.63 2.08
N GLU A 147 -0.91 4.37 0.85
CA GLU A 147 -2.21 4.78 0.37
C GLU A 147 -3.17 3.59 0.35
N ASN A 148 -4.32 3.71 1.02
CA ASN A 148 -5.30 2.64 1.07
C ASN A 148 -6.05 2.48 -0.28
N GLN A 149 -5.47 1.70 -1.18
CA GLN A 149 -5.94 1.52 -2.55
C GLN A 149 -7.37 0.94 -2.65
N ILE A 150 -7.77 0.08 -1.71
CA ILE A 150 -9.13 -0.53 -1.67
C ILE A 150 -10.22 0.54 -1.49
N LEU A 151 -9.88 1.64 -0.79
CA LEU A 151 -10.78 2.77 -0.56
C LEU A 151 -10.57 3.90 -1.57
N ALA A 152 -9.34 4.10 -2.03
CA ALA A 152 -8.98 5.19 -2.95
C ALA A 152 -9.45 4.94 -4.39
N VAL A 153 -9.61 3.68 -4.79
CA VAL A 153 -10.05 3.32 -6.14
C VAL A 153 -11.52 2.91 -6.14
N ASP A 154 -12.34 3.65 -6.91
CA ASP A 154 -13.76 3.33 -7.08
C ASP A 154 -13.95 1.93 -7.68
N TRP A 155 -14.82 1.15 -7.04
CA TRP A 155 -15.04 -0.25 -7.42
C TRP A 155 -15.62 -0.43 -8.83
N ASP A 156 -16.38 0.54 -9.34
CA ASP A 156 -16.94 0.52 -10.69
C ASP A 156 -15.89 0.66 -11.79
N LYS A 157 -14.68 1.12 -11.45
CA LYS A 157 -13.55 1.22 -12.39
C LYS A 157 -12.74 -0.07 -12.50
N LEU A 158 -12.89 -1.00 -11.55
CA LEU A 158 -12.01 -2.17 -11.46
C LEU A 158 -12.16 -3.14 -12.63
N ASP A 159 -13.36 -3.33 -13.17
CA ASP A 159 -13.61 -4.23 -14.31
C ASP A 159 -12.86 -3.80 -15.58
N GLY A 160 -12.52 -2.51 -15.70
CA GLY A 160 -11.76 -1.95 -16.82
C GLY A 160 -10.24 -1.95 -16.62
N MET A 161 -9.74 -2.48 -15.50
CA MET A 161 -8.31 -2.50 -15.19
C MET A 161 -7.68 -3.86 -15.49
N PRO A 162 -6.38 -3.90 -15.86
CA PRO A 162 -5.66 -5.16 -15.96
C PRO A 162 -5.70 -5.93 -14.64
N ARG A 163 -5.91 -7.26 -14.71
CA ARG A 163 -6.12 -8.06 -13.50
C ARG A 163 -4.97 -7.98 -12.51
N ARG A 164 -3.72 -8.00 -12.99
CA ARG A 164 -2.52 -7.84 -12.15
C ARG A 164 -2.54 -6.53 -11.35
N LEU A 165 -3.02 -5.43 -11.95
CA LEU A 165 -3.13 -4.16 -11.24
C LEU A 165 -4.22 -4.22 -10.16
N VAL A 166 -5.39 -4.79 -10.47
CA VAL A 166 -6.45 -5.00 -9.48
C VAL A 166 -5.94 -5.81 -8.28
N ASP A 167 -5.15 -6.85 -8.53
CA ASP A 167 -4.54 -7.64 -7.45
C ASP A 167 -3.55 -6.79 -6.62
N MET A 168 -2.69 -5.99 -7.27
CA MET A 168 -1.77 -5.06 -6.59
C MET A 168 -2.47 -3.95 -5.80
N LEU A 169 -3.71 -3.57 -6.16
CA LEU A 169 -4.53 -2.63 -5.38
C LEU A 169 -5.08 -3.26 -4.07
N GLY A 170 -4.74 -4.52 -3.79
CA GLY A 170 -5.17 -5.24 -2.59
C GLY A 170 -6.41 -6.10 -2.80
N TYR A 171 -6.86 -6.31 -4.04
CA TYR A 171 -8.00 -7.20 -4.30
C TYR A 171 -7.61 -8.67 -4.48
N GLY A 172 -6.31 -8.97 -4.57
CA GLY A 172 -5.74 -10.31 -4.55
C GLY A 172 -5.62 -10.87 -3.13
N VAL A 173 -5.43 -12.18 -3.02
CA VAL A 173 -5.11 -12.84 -1.74
C VAL A 173 -3.62 -13.15 -1.73
N GLY A 174 -2.91 -12.65 -0.72
CA GLY A 174 -1.51 -12.99 -0.48
C GLY A 174 -1.37 -14.39 0.11
N SER A 175 -0.28 -15.09 -0.22
CA SER A 175 0.00 -16.42 0.33
C SER A 175 0.39 -16.34 1.82
N PRO A 176 -0.07 -17.26 2.70
CA PRO A 176 -1.04 -18.32 2.42
C PRO A 176 -2.50 -17.83 2.47
N PHE A 177 -2.82 -16.85 3.33
CA PHE A 177 -4.21 -16.36 3.53
C PHE A 177 -4.25 -14.87 3.96
N ILE A 178 -3.45 -14.01 3.33
CA ILE A 178 -3.36 -12.59 3.72
C ILE A 178 -4.32 -11.76 2.86
N GLY A 179 -5.08 -10.87 3.53
CA GLY A 179 -5.89 -9.86 2.86
C GLY A 179 -7.25 -10.32 2.34
N TYR A 180 -7.77 -11.49 2.74
CA TYR A 180 -9.13 -11.92 2.35
C TYR A 180 -10.23 -11.01 2.94
N ALA A 181 -11.41 -11.01 2.32
CA ALA A 181 -12.58 -10.26 2.79
C ALA A 181 -13.79 -11.20 2.89
N ASP A 182 -14.53 -11.14 4.00
CA ASP A 182 -15.68 -12.01 4.29
C ASP A 182 -15.37 -13.51 4.11
N GLY A 183 -14.14 -13.93 4.45
CA GLY A 183 -13.67 -15.31 4.28
C GLY A 183 -13.41 -15.75 2.84
N ILE A 184 -13.48 -14.84 1.86
CA ILE A 184 -13.30 -15.12 0.44
C ILE A 184 -12.35 -14.11 -0.23
N HIS A 185 -12.07 -14.32 -1.52
CA HIS A 185 -11.23 -13.44 -2.31
C HIS A 185 -11.84 -12.00 -2.37
N PRO A 186 -11.10 -10.93 -2.06
CA PRO A 186 -11.64 -9.57 -1.97
C PRO A 186 -12.30 -9.08 -3.25
N TRP A 187 -11.71 -9.42 -4.41
CA TRP A 187 -12.34 -9.20 -5.71
C TRP A 187 -13.79 -9.73 -5.80
N LYS A 188 -14.06 -10.93 -5.26
CA LYS A 188 -15.42 -11.51 -5.25
C LYS A 188 -16.38 -10.72 -4.35
N VAL A 189 -15.90 -10.23 -3.21
CA VAL A 189 -16.68 -9.33 -2.35
C VAL A 189 -17.00 -8.03 -3.08
N ALA A 190 -16.01 -7.42 -3.75
CA ALA A 190 -16.22 -6.20 -4.53
C ALA A 190 -17.26 -6.41 -5.65
N GLN A 191 -17.14 -7.48 -6.44
CA GLN A 191 -18.10 -7.84 -7.48
C GLN A 191 -19.52 -8.04 -6.93
N ARG A 192 -19.66 -8.70 -5.77
CA ARG A 192 -20.95 -8.87 -5.10
C ARG A 192 -21.55 -7.52 -4.70
N ARG A 193 -20.77 -6.66 -4.04
CA ARG A 193 -21.25 -5.34 -3.60
C ARG A 193 -21.59 -4.40 -4.75
N ILE A 194 -20.83 -4.42 -5.85
CA ILE A 194 -21.15 -3.66 -7.07
C ILE A 194 -22.52 -4.10 -7.63
N ARG A 195 -22.80 -5.41 -7.65
CA ARG A 195 -24.07 -5.95 -8.13
C ARG A 195 -25.24 -5.49 -7.24
N GLU A 196 -25.11 -5.65 -5.93
CA GLU A 196 -26.10 -5.21 -4.94
C GLU A 196 -26.40 -3.70 -5.09
N GLN A 197 -25.38 -2.86 -5.27
CA GLN A 197 -25.57 -1.43 -5.51
C GLN A 197 -26.31 -1.11 -6.82
N LYS A 198 -26.04 -1.85 -7.90
CA LYS A 198 -26.75 -1.68 -9.18
C LYS A 198 -28.23 -2.04 -9.04
N GLU A 199 -28.54 -3.13 -8.35
CA GLU A 199 -29.92 -3.57 -8.07
C GLU A 199 -30.69 -2.55 -7.22
N LEU A 200 -30.07 -2.02 -6.16
CA LEU A 200 -30.67 -0.95 -5.34
C LEU A 200 -30.94 0.33 -6.15
N ARG A 201 -30.03 0.72 -7.04
CA ARG A 201 -30.22 1.88 -7.93
C ARG A 201 -31.33 1.65 -8.96
N ALA A 202 -31.48 0.44 -9.46
CA ALA A 202 -32.56 0.08 -10.39
C ALA A 202 -33.93 0.07 -9.68
N GLY A 203 -34.03 -0.56 -8.52
CA GLY A 203 -35.27 -0.62 -7.73
C GLY A 203 -35.75 0.75 -7.22
N SER A 204 -34.82 1.64 -6.84
CA SER A 204 -35.16 3.02 -6.45
C SER A 204 -35.64 3.89 -7.61
N ARG A 205 -35.16 3.65 -8.85
CA ARG A 205 -35.72 4.29 -10.05
C ARG A 205 -37.12 3.76 -10.36
N GLN A 206 -37.36 2.46 -10.23
CA GLN A 206 -38.68 1.85 -10.41
C GLN A 206 -39.70 2.42 -9.41
N GLY A 207 -39.33 2.52 -8.13
CA GLY A 207 -40.18 3.06 -7.06
C GLY A 207 -40.45 4.57 -7.15
N ARG A 208 -39.63 5.33 -7.90
CA ARG A 208 -39.86 6.77 -8.16
C ARG A 208 -40.81 7.00 -9.35
N LEU A 209 -40.91 6.05 -10.27
CA LEU A 209 -41.86 6.07 -11.39
C LEU A 209 -43.25 5.52 -11.00
N THR A 210 -43.31 4.62 -10.02
CA THR A 210 -44.56 4.13 -9.44
C THR A 210 -44.79 4.83 -8.10
N GLY A 211 -45.29 6.08 -8.13
CA GLY A 211 -45.76 6.75 -6.92
C GLY A 211 -46.94 5.99 -6.33
N SER A 212 -46.69 5.04 -5.41
CA SER A 212 -47.73 4.45 -4.57
C SER A 212 -47.16 3.82 -3.30
N GLY A 213 -47.53 4.39 -2.16
CA GLY A 213 -47.82 3.65 -0.92
C GLY A 213 -46.63 3.11 -0.13
N PHE A 214 -46.18 3.89 0.85
CA PHE A 214 -45.45 3.36 2.01
C PHE A 214 -46.30 2.27 2.69
N LYS A 215 -45.86 1.01 2.65
CA LYS A 215 -46.27 -0.03 3.60
C LYS A 215 -45.09 -0.38 4.47
N THR A 216 -45.12 0.07 5.72
CA THR A 216 -44.17 -0.30 6.77
C THR A 216 -44.33 -1.80 7.08
N CYS A 217 -43.28 -2.58 6.79
CA CYS A 217 -43.21 -4.00 7.15
C CYS A 217 -42.56 -4.13 8.54
N SER A 218 -43.34 -4.57 9.53
CA SER A 218 -42.98 -4.68 10.95
C SER A 218 -42.22 -5.97 11.33
N THR A 219 -41.69 -6.73 10.36
CA THR A 219 -41.21 -8.10 10.61
C THR A 219 -39.75 -8.20 11.08
N ILE A 220 -38.95 -7.12 11.05
CA ILE A 220 -37.50 -7.18 11.35
C ILE A 220 -37.19 -7.23 12.87
N ARG A 221 -38.16 -6.96 13.75
CA ARG A 221 -37.88 -6.83 15.20
C ARG A 221 -37.76 -8.13 16.00
N ARG A 222 -38.06 -9.32 15.42
CA ARG A 222 -38.02 -10.60 16.17
C ARG A 222 -36.74 -11.42 15.99
N SER A 223 -35.93 -11.20 14.96
CA SER A 223 -34.71 -12.00 14.72
C SER A 223 -33.46 -11.48 15.44
N ILE A 224 -33.46 -10.23 15.90
CA ILE A 224 -32.31 -9.61 16.61
C ILE A 224 -32.20 -10.08 18.07
N ILE A 225 -33.32 -10.51 18.68
CA ILE A 225 -33.36 -10.87 20.12
C ILE A 225 -32.75 -12.27 20.39
N VAL A 226 -32.72 -13.16 19.39
CA VAL A 226 -32.25 -14.55 19.59
C VAL A 226 -30.76 -14.75 19.24
N ILE A 227 -30.17 -13.88 18.41
CA ILE A 227 -28.79 -14.05 17.91
C ILE A 227 -27.75 -13.41 18.83
N ALA A 228 -28.11 -12.32 19.54
CA ALA A 228 -27.20 -11.60 20.44
C ALA A 228 -26.56 -12.46 21.57
N PRO A 229 -27.29 -13.36 22.27
CA PRO A 229 -26.67 -14.17 23.33
C PRO A 229 -25.74 -15.27 22.81
N LEU A 230 -25.93 -15.77 21.58
CA LEU A 230 -25.07 -16.80 20.97
C LEU A 230 -23.72 -16.23 20.50
N ILE A 231 -23.70 -15.00 20.01
CA ILE A 231 -22.45 -14.31 19.64
C ILE A 231 -21.64 -13.96 20.90
N LEU A 232 -22.30 -13.55 21.99
CA LEU A 232 -21.62 -13.25 23.25
C LEU A 232 -21.01 -14.51 23.87
N ALA A 233 -21.71 -15.65 23.81
CA ALA A 233 -21.20 -16.95 24.27
C ALA A 233 -20.00 -17.43 23.42
N PHE A 234 -20.03 -17.22 22.10
CA PHE A 234 -18.92 -17.57 21.21
C PHE A 234 -17.68 -16.68 21.42
N VAL A 235 -17.87 -15.37 21.65
CA VAL A 235 -16.78 -14.44 21.97
C VAL A 235 -16.18 -14.73 23.35
N LEU A 236 -17.00 -15.11 24.36
CA LEU A 236 -16.49 -15.56 25.64
C LEU A 236 -15.72 -16.88 25.53
N TYR A 237 -16.21 -17.83 24.73
CA TYR A 237 -15.52 -19.10 24.49
C TYR A 237 -14.14 -18.87 23.86
N ILE A 238 -14.05 -18.07 22.79
CA ILE A 238 -12.76 -17.74 22.16
C ILE A 238 -11.83 -17.01 23.15
N ARG A 239 -12.33 -16.05 23.94
CA ARG A 239 -11.49 -15.38 24.96
C ARG A 239 -10.98 -16.36 26.03
N LEU A 240 -11.81 -17.28 26.51
CA LEU A 240 -11.41 -18.29 27.49
C LEU A 240 -10.40 -19.29 26.90
N THR A 241 -10.56 -19.72 25.64
CA THR A 241 -9.61 -20.63 24.99
C THR A 241 -8.26 -19.95 24.71
N VAL A 242 -8.26 -18.69 24.27
CA VAL A 242 -7.02 -17.92 24.05
C VAL A 242 -6.31 -17.63 25.37
N ILE A 243 -7.04 -17.29 26.44
CA ILE A 243 -6.45 -17.12 27.78
C ILE A 243 -5.87 -18.46 28.28
N LEU A 244 -6.56 -19.59 28.08
CA LEU A 244 -6.04 -20.89 28.50
C LEU A 244 -4.77 -21.28 27.73
N VAL A 245 -4.70 -21.02 26.42
CA VAL A 245 -3.49 -21.30 25.62
C VAL A 245 -2.32 -20.40 26.04
N VAL A 246 -2.58 -19.11 26.30
CA VAL A 246 -1.53 -18.18 26.77
C VAL A 246 -1.06 -18.56 28.18
N VAL A 247 -1.96 -18.94 29.09
CA VAL A 247 -1.59 -19.39 30.45
C VAL A 247 -0.81 -20.71 30.41
N VAL A 248 -1.17 -21.67 29.56
CA VAL A 248 -0.41 -22.92 29.40
C VAL A 248 0.98 -22.66 28.83
N VAL A 249 1.11 -21.78 27.83
CA VAL A 249 2.43 -21.41 27.26
C VAL A 249 3.30 -20.69 28.29
N VAL A 250 2.73 -19.80 29.10
CA VAL A 250 3.49 -19.09 30.15
C VAL A 250 3.90 -20.04 31.29
N ILE A 251 3.06 -20.99 31.70
CA ILE A 251 3.41 -21.97 32.74
C ILE A 251 4.50 -22.93 32.28
N VAL A 252 4.47 -23.36 31.00
CA VAL A 252 5.53 -24.22 30.41
C VAL A 252 6.87 -23.47 30.31
N VAL A 253 6.86 -22.16 30.09
CA VAL A 253 8.09 -21.34 30.05
C VAL A 253 8.64 -21.05 31.44
N ILE A 254 7.79 -20.90 32.47
CA ILE A 254 8.25 -20.64 33.85
C ILE A 254 8.76 -21.92 34.55
N SER A 255 8.35 -23.11 34.10
CA SER A 255 8.82 -24.38 34.68
C SER A 255 10.10 -24.93 34.01
N ALA A 256 10.67 -24.19 33.05
CA ALA A 256 11.86 -24.57 32.27
C ALA A 256 13.05 -23.60 32.45
N VAL A 257 13.05 -22.80 33.51
CA VAL A 257 14.18 -21.94 33.95
C VAL A 257 14.61 -22.34 35.35
#